data_AF-A0A067BU77-F1
#
_entry.id   AF-A0A067BU77-F1
#
_cell.length_a   1.000
_cell.length_b   1.000
_cell.length_c   1.000
_cell.angle_alpha   90.00
_cell.angle_beta   90.00
_cell.angle_gamma   90.00
#
_symmetry.space_group_name_H-M   'P 1'
#
loop_
_entity.id
_entity.type
_entity.pdbx_description
1 polymer ?
#
loop_
_entity_poly.entity_id
_entity_poly.type
_entity_poly.pdbx_seq_one_letter_code
_entity_poly.pdbx_strand_id
1 'polypeptide(L)'
;LSDTDLQVVCEVLNALFDIYSDEQYDEVFFRLNFLASLEHVSAGMKAKIKAEAKTLDRDLVGHAKETRLNLLRFIKYKKQHR
;
A
#
# COMPACT_ATOMS: atom_id res chain seq x y z
N LEU A 1 11.97 -2.59 -0.42
CA LEU A 1 11.51 -1.50 -1.31
C LEU A 1 12.65 -0.71 -1.96
N SER A 2 13.91 -0.98 -1.64
CA SER A 2 15.07 -0.25 -2.21
C SER A 2 15.08 -0.27 -3.74
N ASP A 3 14.86 -1.44 -4.34
CA ASP A 3 15.11 -1.64 -5.78
C ASP A 3 13.82 -1.84 -6.61
N THR A 4 12.65 -1.74 -5.98
CA THR A 4 11.36 -1.91 -6.66
C THR A 4 10.87 -0.57 -7.22
N ASP A 5 10.39 -0.57 -8.46
CA ASP A 5 9.78 0.61 -9.08
C ASP A 5 8.55 1.09 -8.27
N LEU A 6 8.51 2.38 -7.95
CA LEU A 6 7.43 2.96 -7.14
C LEU A 6 6.06 2.82 -7.82
N GLN A 7 5.99 2.91 -9.15
CA GLN A 7 4.76 2.70 -9.91
C GLN A 7 4.25 1.27 -9.75
N VAL A 8 5.13 0.27 -9.87
CA VAL A 8 4.78 -1.14 -9.66
C VAL A 8 4.24 -1.38 -8.25
N VAL A 9 4.87 -0.77 -7.24
CA VAL A 9 4.38 -0.86 -5.85
C VAL A 9 2.98 -0.27 -5.73
N CYS A 10 2.69 0.84 -6.41
CA CYS A 10 1.37 1.46 -6.35
C CYS A 10 0.29 0.55 -6.97
N GLU A 11 0.56 -0.02 -8.14
CA GLU A 11 -0.39 -0.90 -8.83
C GLU A 11 -0.67 -2.18 -8.05
N VAL A 12 0.37 -2.79 -7.47
CA VAL A 12 0.19 -3.98 -6.62
C VAL A 12 -0.66 -3.66 -5.40
N LEU A 13 -0.47 -2.49 -4.78
CA LEU A 13 -1.29 -2.06 -3.64
C LEU A 13 -2.74 -1.82 -4.03
N ASN A 14 -3.00 -1.15 -5.15
CA ASN A 14 -4.36 -0.94 -5.65
C ASN A 14 -5.06 -2.30 -5.90
N ALA A 15 -4.37 -3.24 -6.56
CA ALA A 15 -4.92 -4.58 -6.78
C ALA A 15 -5.22 -5.33 -5.46
N LEU A 16 -4.36 -5.20 -4.45
CA LEU A 16 -4.64 -5.77 -3.13
C LEU A 16 -5.85 -5.11 -2.46
N PHE A 17 -6.03 -3.79 -2.61
CA PHE A 17 -7.21 -3.10 -2.09
C PHE A 17 -8.48 -3.61 -2.77
N ASP A 18 -8.46 -3.80 -4.09
CA ASP A 18 -9.61 -4.29 -4.83
C ASP A 18 -9.99 -5.71 -4.40
N ILE A 19 -9.02 -6.64 -4.38
CA ILE A 19 -9.24 -8.04 -4.00
C ILE A 19 -9.75 -8.16 -2.57
N TYR A 20 -9.10 -7.46 -1.63
CA TYR A 20 -9.37 -7.60 -0.20
C TYR A 20 -10.28 -6.50 0.33
N SER A 21 -10.98 -5.73 -0.52
CA SER A 21 -12.06 -4.85 -0.08
C SER A 21 -13.30 -5.64 0.35
N ASP A 22 -13.48 -6.83 -0.21
CA ASP A 22 -14.55 -7.75 0.13
C ASP A 22 -14.14 -8.67 1.30
N GLU A 23 -14.95 -8.64 2.36
CA GLU A 23 -14.71 -9.40 3.60
C GLU A 23 -14.76 -10.92 3.38
N GLN A 24 -15.33 -11.41 2.27
CA GLN A 24 -15.31 -12.84 1.95
C GLN A 24 -13.89 -13.41 1.83
N TYR A 25 -12.88 -12.56 1.58
CA TYR A 25 -11.48 -12.95 1.44
C TYR A 25 -10.63 -12.69 2.70
N ASP A 26 -11.24 -12.22 3.80
CA ASP A 26 -10.50 -11.79 4.98
C ASP A 26 -9.80 -12.92 5.72
N GLU A 27 -10.38 -14.13 5.69
CA GLU A 27 -9.73 -15.29 6.26
C GLU A 27 -8.33 -15.51 5.66
N VAL A 28 -8.21 -15.43 4.34
CA VAL A 28 -6.92 -15.58 3.63
C VAL A 28 -6.01 -14.40 3.96
N PHE A 29 -6.53 -13.17 3.93
CA PHE A 29 -5.78 -11.96 4.24
C PHE A 29 -5.10 -12.03 5.62
N PHE A 30 -5.85 -12.41 6.66
CA PHE A 30 -5.33 -12.52 8.02
C PHE A 30 -4.45 -13.76 8.21
N ARG A 31 -4.81 -14.91 7.62
CA ARG A 31 -4.01 -16.14 7.70
C ARG A 31 -2.61 -15.97 7.10
N LEU A 32 -2.50 -15.19 6.02
CA LEU A 32 -1.22 -14.87 5.37
C LEU A 32 -0.49 -13.68 6.01
N ASN A 33 -1.02 -13.12 7.10
CA ASN A 33 -0.45 -11.98 7.83
C ASN A 33 -0.25 -10.72 6.96
N PHE A 34 -1.11 -10.50 5.96
CA PHE A 34 -1.00 -9.36 5.05
C PHE A 34 -1.13 -8.02 5.79
N LEU A 35 -1.87 -7.96 6.90
CA LEU A 35 -1.97 -6.75 7.70
C LEU A 35 -0.59 -6.23 8.15
N ALA A 36 0.23 -7.10 8.75
CA ALA A 36 1.57 -6.71 9.22
C ALA A 36 2.51 -6.37 8.05
N SER A 37 2.43 -7.12 6.94
CA SER A 37 3.19 -6.82 5.72
C SER A 37 2.84 -5.43 5.15
N LEU A 38 1.56 -5.09 5.10
CA LEU A 38 1.07 -3.80 4.60
C LEU A 38 1.46 -2.63 5.51
N GLU A 39 1.50 -2.82 6.83
CA GLU A 39 2.04 -1.83 7.77
C GLU A 39 3.52 -1.53 7.50
N HIS A 40 4.33 -2.57 7.28
CA HIS A 40 5.73 -2.41 6.94
C HIS A 40 5.93 -1.70 5.60
N VAL A 41 5.15 -2.09 4.59
CA VAL A 41 5.15 -1.43 3.26
C VAL A 41 4.79 0.05 3.38
N SER A 42 3.79 0.41 4.20
CA SER A 42 3.39 1.82 4.39
C SER A 42 4.52 2.71 4.93
N ALA A 43 5.30 2.19 5.87
CA ALA A 43 6.47 2.87 6.41
C ALA A 43 7.56 3.04 5.34
N GLY A 44 7.88 1.96 4.61
CA GLY A 44 8.89 2.00 3.55
C GLY A 44 8.49 2.87 2.35
N MET A 45 7.22 2.86 1.97
CA MET A 45 6.68 3.70 0.88
C MET A 45 6.78 5.19 1.23
N LYS A 46 6.55 5.58 2.49
CA LYS A 46 6.78 6.96 2.96
C LYS A 46 8.23 7.40 2.71
N ALA A 47 9.18 6.55 3.07
CA ALA A 47 10.61 6.83 2.93
C ALA A 47 11.01 6.91 1.44
N LYS A 48 10.55 5.97 0.63
CA LYS A 48 10.84 5.91 -0.81
C LYS A 48 10.30 7.12 -1.56
N ILE A 49 9.03 7.48 -1.37
CA ILE A 49 8.43 8.69 -1.95
C ILE A 49 9.28 9.92 -1.59
N LYS A 50 9.69 10.06 -0.33
CA LYS A 50 10.50 11.21 0.10
C LYS A 50 11.88 11.24 -0.58
N ALA A 51 12.51 10.09 -0.76
CA ALA A 51 13.83 9.99 -1.38
C ALA A 51 13.79 10.30 -2.88
N GLU A 52 12.76 9.83 -3.58
CA GLU A 52 12.69 9.85 -5.05
C GLU A 52 11.84 11.01 -5.61
N ALA A 53 11.10 11.74 -4.77
CA ALA A 53 10.16 12.78 -5.23
C ALA A 53 10.79 13.93 -6.03
N LYS A 54 12.12 14.12 -5.97
CA LYS A 54 12.82 15.15 -6.75
C LYS A 54 13.16 14.69 -8.17
N THR A 55 13.20 13.39 -8.41
CA THR A 55 13.64 12.77 -9.67
C THR A 55 12.49 12.15 -10.45
N LEU A 56 11.40 11.81 -9.77
CA LEU A 56 10.21 11.24 -10.39
C LEU A 56 9.27 12.33 -10.95
N ASP A 57 8.45 11.92 -11.91
CA ASP A 57 7.35 12.72 -12.44
C ASP A 57 6.37 13.14 -11.33
N ARG A 58 5.81 14.35 -11.44
CA ARG A 58 4.96 14.92 -10.39
C ARG A 58 3.64 14.17 -10.24
N ASP A 59 3.09 13.62 -11.33
CA ASP A 59 1.87 12.84 -11.29
C ASP A 59 2.12 11.49 -10.63
N LEU A 60 3.25 10.84 -10.93
CA LEU A 60 3.68 9.62 -10.22
C LEU A 60 3.87 9.86 -8.71
N VAL A 61 4.48 10.99 -8.31
CA VAL A 61 4.60 11.37 -6.89
C VAL A 61 3.25 11.62 -6.25
N GLY A 62 2.32 12.26 -6.97
CA GLY A 62 0.94 12.48 -6.54
C GLY A 62 0.21 11.16 -6.30
N HIS A 63 0.25 10.28 -7.31
CA HIS A 63 -0.34 8.95 -7.27
C HIS A 63 0.22 8.12 -6.11
N ALA A 64 1.53 8.07 -5.91
CA ALA A 64 2.13 7.32 -4.81
C ALA A 64 1.71 7.85 -3.43
N LYS A 65 1.52 9.17 -3.27
CA LYS A 65 1.00 9.75 -2.02
C LYS A 65 -0.45 9.33 -1.79
N GLU A 66 -1.28 9.32 -2.82
CA GLU A 66 -2.67 8.88 -2.77
C GLU A 66 -2.75 7.38 -2.45
N THR A 67 -2.01 6.52 -3.14
CA THR A 67 -1.98 5.08 -2.86
C THR A 67 -1.54 4.81 -1.42
N ARG A 68 -0.54 5.55 -0.90
CA ARG A 68 -0.15 5.44 0.51
C ARG A 68 -1.26 5.90 1.47
N LEU A 69 -2.00 6.94 1.14
CA LEU A 69 -3.15 7.39 1.95
C LEU A 69 -4.23 6.30 1.99
N ASN A 70 -4.53 5.68 0.84
CA ASN A 70 -5.49 4.58 0.75
C ASN A 70 -4.99 3.34 1.50
N LEU A 71 -3.70 3.02 1.45
CA LEU A 71 -3.08 1.97 2.27
C LEU A 71 -3.34 2.18 3.77
N LEU A 72 -3.15 3.40 4.28
CA LEU A 72 -3.40 3.70 5.69
C LEU A 72 -4.88 3.54 6.07
N ARG A 73 -5.79 3.97 5.19
CA ARG A 73 -7.24 3.79 5.38
C ARG A 73 -7.62 2.32 5.36
N PHE A 74 -7.07 1.54 4.42
CA PHE A 74 -7.31 0.12 4.27
C PHE A 74 -6.81 -0.67 5.50
N ILE A 75 -5.59 -0.40 5.97
CA ILE A 75 -5.05 -0.99 7.21
C ILE A 75 -5.97 -0.67 8.40
N LYS A 76 -6.42 0.58 8.53
CA LYS A 76 -7.35 0.98 9.59
C LYS A 76 -8.66 0.20 9.50
N TYR A 77 -9.24 0.10 8.31
CA TYR A 77 -10.47 -0.65 8.07
C TYR A 77 -10.32 -2.13 8.50
N LYS A 78 -9.26 -2.81 8.04
CA LYS A 78 -9.00 -4.21 8.38
C LYS A 78 -8.74 -4.45 9.87
N LYS A 79 -8.17 -3.47 10.59
CA LYS A 79 -8.07 -3.56 12.06
C LYS A 79 -9.42 -3.47 12.77
N GLN A 80 -10.38 -2.74 12.19
CA GLN A 80 -11.70 -2.53 12.78
C GLN A 80 -12.66 -3.69 12.50
N HIS A 81 -12.46 -4.43 11.41
CA HIS A 81 -13.35 -5.49 10.91
C HIS A 81 -12.67 -6.87 10.93
N ARG A 82 -11.74 -7.09 11.87
CA ARG A 82 -11.09 -8.39 12.07
C ARG A 82 -11.97 -9.33 12.88
#